data_AF-A0A919U4A4-F1
#
_entry.id   AF-A0A919U4A4-F1
#
_cell.length_a   1.000
_cell.length_b   1.000
_cell.length_c   1.000
_cell.angle_alpha   90.00
_cell.angle_beta   90.00
_cell.angle_gamma   90.00
#
_symmetry.space_group_name_H-M   'P 1'
#
loop_
_entity.id
_entity.type
_entity.pdbx_description
1 polymer ?
#
loop_
_entity_poly.entity_id
_entity_poly.type
_entity_poly.pdbx_seq_one_letter_code
_entity_poly.pdbx_strand_id
1 'polypeptide(L)'
;MSTRIPRLSRSRSTLIAGALTLLVTFSASVTTSEPAHAATSYLCTETACPNGAQWAAARKIDGKWASYWGQAGGHNCTNYVAWRLQSLGVASFLTRGNAEGWARMAAAAGITVDHSPSVGAIAQWDANAGGMTSAGHVAYVEAVSGDTVTISEDAWNGGAQTGPFRWRNITASTPSHYLHPVIGGGGVSGSFLHQVFGDTAGWHDMSTALQLVPGSQISTVDMGGTWPQVMAVESGSLHQIFANSSGWHDMDTGIAVSDGAAISAVNMGGTWPQVMTNDGGVLQQIYADSAGWHKASTGLTIGNNPISAVNMGGTWPQVMLVNSSTVWQIWGDTQGWHIATTGMTNAYSSITSVNMGTPWPVSFLNVGGALWSVWGDSNGWHSMSTGQSAGNGSISAVNQGGTSPIVMTTRDGVLWETYGDTAWHSASTGLTVGSGPISAVNKGGAWPQVMVLE
;
A
#
# COMPACT_ATOMS: atom_id res chain seq x y z
N MET A 1 36.19 67.00 0.52
CA MET A 1 34.81 66.50 0.66
C MET A 1 34.08 66.76 -0.66
N SER A 2 33.77 65.68 -1.39
CA SER A 2 32.92 65.57 -2.59
C SER A 2 33.05 66.64 -3.70
N THR A 3 33.77 66.31 -4.77
CA THR A 3 33.75 67.03 -6.05
C THR A 3 33.14 66.16 -7.15
N ARG A 4 32.11 66.71 -7.79
CA ARG A 4 31.38 66.19 -8.96
C ARG A 4 32.31 65.96 -10.14
N ILE A 5 32.04 64.93 -10.95
CA ILE A 5 32.64 64.75 -12.29
C ILE A 5 31.51 64.70 -13.34
N PRO A 6 31.67 65.32 -14.53
CA PRO A 6 30.61 65.58 -15.50
C PRO A 6 30.54 64.56 -16.65
N ARG A 7 29.42 64.66 -17.40
CA ARG A 7 29.14 64.01 -18.69
C ARG A 7 30.16 64.40 -19.77
N LEU A 8 30.43 63.49 -20.71
CA LEU A 8 30.86 63.77 -22.07
C LEU A 8 30.33 62.71 -23.05
N SER A 9 30.22 63.10 -24.31
CA SER A 9 29.27 62.62 -25.31
C SER A 9 29.91 61.79 -26.44
N ARG A 10 29.06 60.97 -27.09
CA ARG A 10 29.03 60.54 -28.51
C ARG A 10 30.35 60.25 -29.24
N SER A 11 30.44 59.06 -29.84
CA SER A 11 30.53 58.93 -31.31
C SER A 11 30.24 57.49 -31.76
N ARG A 12 29.39 57.35 -32.78
CA ARG A 12 29.21 56.12 -33.56
C ARG A 12 30.14 56.22 -34.77
N SER A 13 30.99 55.22 -34.99
CA SER A 13 31.66 55.03 -36.27
C SER A 13 31.71 53.56 -36.66
N THR A 14 31.06 53.30 -37.77
CA THR A 14 30.95 52.08 -38.57
C THR A 14 32.33 51.56 -38.99
N LEU A 15 32.55 50.25 -38.94
CA LEU A 15 33.67 49.57 -39.61
C LEU A 15 33.11 48.45 -40.50
N ILE A 16 33.34 48.61 -41.81
CA ILE A 16 33.10 47.62 -42.86
C ILE A 16 34.45 47.03 -43.28
N ALA A 17 34.49 45.70 -43.26
CA ALA A 17 35.22 44.74 -44.09
C ALA A 17 36.71 44.93 -44.43
N GLY A 18 37.50 43.94 -44.01
CA GLY A 18 38.74 43.51 -44.64
C GLY A 18 38.95 42.03 -44.33
N ALA A 19 38.62 41.16 -45.29
CA ALA A 19 38.65 39.70 -45.16
C ALA A 19 40.08 39.13 -45.17
N LEU A 20 40.36 38.19 -44.27
CA LEU A 20 41.45 37.24 -44.42
C LEU A 20 40.90 35.82 -44.22
N THR A 21 40.96 35.05 -45.30
CA THR A 21 40.41 33.70 -45.45
C THR A 21 41.25 32.70 -44.65
N LEU A 22 40.67 32.13 -43.58
CA LEU A 22 41.22 30.96 -42.91
C LEU A 22 40.32 29.76 -43.25
N LEU A 23 40.83 28.87 -44.09
CA LEU A 23 40.15 27.64 -44.50
C LEU A 23 40.21 26.64 -43.33
N VAL A 24 39.20 26.66 -42.45
CA VAL A 24 39.02 25.64 -41.43
C VAL A 24 38.21 24.51 -42.06
N THR A 25 38.85 23.37 -42.28
CA THR A 25 38.18 22.12 -42.67
C THR A 25 37.34 21.63 -41.49
N PHE A 26 36.03 21.86 -41.57
CA PHE A 26 35.07 21.28 -40.62
C PHE A 26 34.81 19.84 -41.03
N SER A 27 35.58 18.89 -40.47
CA SER A 27 35.18 17.48 -40.49
C SER A 27 33.96 17.34 -39.61
N ALA A 28 32.77 17.29 -40.22
CA ALA A 28 31.56 16.89 -39.53
C ALA A 28 31.68 15.40 -39.17
N SER A 29 32.21 15.11 -37.99
CA SER A 29 32.06 13.81 -37.37
C SER A 29 30.58 13.59 -37.12
N VAL A 30 29.93 12.79 -37.95
CA VAL A 30 28.61 12.23 -37.65
C VAL A 30 28.83 11.29 -36.46
N THR A 31 28.68 11.81 -35.25
CA THR A 31 28.54 10.98 -34.07
C THR A 31 27.18 10.31 -34.18
N THR A 32 27.16 9.05 -34.61
CA THR A 32 26.02 8.19 -34.33
C THR A 32 25.92 8.11 -32.81
N SER A 33 24.95 8.80 -32.20
CA SER A 33 24.59 8.52 -30.83
C SER A 33 24.17 7.06 -30.79
N GLU A 34 24.96 6.20 -30.14
CA GLU A 34 24.48 4.88 -29.75
C GLU A 34 23.15 5.07 -29.00
N PRO A 35 22.14 4.21 -29.21
CA PRO A 35 20.92 4.30 -28.42
C PRO A 35 21.34 4.25 -26.96
N ALA A 36 20.87 5.22 -26.18
CA ALA A 36 21.13 5.26 -24.75
C ALA A 36 20.67 3.91 -24.16
N HIS A 37 21.62 3.04 -23.81
CA HIS A 37 21.31 1.84 -23.05
C HIS A 37 20.70 2.30 -21.73
N ALA A 38 19.40 2.06 -21.57
CA ALA A 38 18.66 2.33 -20.36
C ALA A 38 19.45 1.81 -19.15
N ALA A 39 19.87 2.71 -18.27
CA ALA A 39 20.67 2.37 -17.12
C ALA A 39 19.87 1.45 -16.19
N THR A 40 20.21 0.17 -16.18
CA THR A 40 19.70 -0.77 -15.20
C THR A 40 20.44 -0.52 -13.89
N SER A 41 19.76 -0.01 -12.87
CA SER A 41 20.35 0.19 -11.53
C SER A 41 19.86 -0.86 -10.55
N TYR A 42 20.77 -1.68 -10.03
CA TYR A 42 20.47 -2.62 -8.95
C TYR A 42 20.26 -1.87 -7.65
N LEU A 43 19.17 -2.18 -6.94
CA LEU A 43 18.82 -1.56 -5.67
C LEU A 43 19.33 -2.39 -4.48
N CYS A 44 19.19 -3.71 -4.57
CA CYS A 44 19.57 -4.66 -3.53
C CYS A 44 19.69 -6.07 -4.11
N THR A 45 20.21 -7.01 -3.32
CA THR A 45 20.24 -8.45 -3.65
C THR A 45 19.89 -9.32 -2.45
N GLU A 46 19.39 -10.53 -2.74
CA GLU A 46 19.10 -11.58 -1.76
C GLU A 46 18.28 -11.05 -0.56
N THR A 47 18.64 -11.46 0.66
CA THR A 47 17.91 -11.12 1.88
C THR A 47 17.97 -9.64 2.25
N ALA A 48 18.83 -8.84 1.61
CA ALA A 48 18.84 -7.38 1.79
C ALA A 48 17.69 -6.71 1.03
N CYS A 49 17.08 -7.39 0.06
CA CYS A 49 15.91 -6.88 -0.63
C CYS A 49 14.62 -7.10 0.16
N PRO A 50 13.61 -6.25 -0.06
CA PRO A 50 12.26 -6.56 0.35
C PRO A 50 11.81 -7.91 -0.28
N ASN A 51 11.09 -8.71 0.50
CA ASN A 51 10.76 -10.12 0.23
C ASN A 51 11.93 -11.11 0.15
N GLY A 52 13.18 -10.68 0.30
CA GLY A 52 14.35 -11.54 0.08
C GLY A 52 14.47 -12.70 1.06
N ALA A 53 14.24 -12.44 2.34
CA ALA A 53 14.23 -13.49 3.37
C ALA A 53 13.07 -14.47 3.17
N GLN A 54 11.87 -13.96 2.84
CA GLN A 54 10.68 -14.78 2.55
C GLN A 54 10.93 -15.68 1.33
N TRP A 55 11.48 -15.14 0.25
CA TRP A 55 11.83 -15.92 -0.93
C TRP A 55 12.92 -16.95 -0.64
N ALA A 56 13.94 -16.59 0.13
CA ALA A 56 15.01 -17.51 0.50
C ALA A 56 14.49 -18.72 1.30
N ALA A 57 13.54 -18.51 2.20
CA ALA A 57 12.85 -19.58 2.92
C ALA A 57 11.92 -20.38 1.99
N ALA A 58 11.11 -19.69 1.18
CA ALA A 58 10.11 -20.31 0.32
C ALA A 58 10.73 -21.15 -0.81
N ARG A 59 11.87 -20.75 -1.37
CA ARG A 59 12.51 -21.48 -2.47
C ARG A 59 13.16 -22.79 -2.04
N LYS A 60 13.40 -23.00 -0.74
CA LYS A 60 14.02 -24.21 -0.19
C LYS A 60 13.34 -24.70 1.10
N ILE A 61 12.45 -25.69 0.95
CA ILE A 61 11.68 -26.28 2.04
C ILE A 61 12.25 -27.66 2.37
N ASP A 62 12.58 -27.93 3.63
CA ASP A 62 13.16 -29.20 4.10
C ASP A 62 14.37 -29.68 3.26
N GLY A 63 15.21 -28.72 2.87
CA GLY A 63 16.40 -28.98 2.06
C GLY A 63 16.14 -29.21 0.57
N LYS A 64 14.88 -29.18 0.11
CA LYS A 64 14.48 -29.40 -1.28
C LYS A 64 14.07 -28.11 -1.96
N TRP A 65 14.38 -27.99 -3.26
CA TRP A 65 13.96 -26.86 -4.07
C TRP A 65 12.45 -26.89 -4.31
N ALA A 66 11.74 -25.87 -3.85
CA ALA A 66 10.30 -25.76 -3.99
C ALA A 66 9.92 -25.32 -5.41
N SER A 67 8.83 -25.89 -5.92
CA SER A 67 8.27 -25.58 -7.24
C SER A 67 6.92 -24.89 -7.08
N TYR A 68 6.80 -23.72 -7.68
CA TYR A 68 5.59 -22.91 -7.69
C TYR A 68 5.00 -22.92 -9.09
N TRP A 69 3.68 -23.16 -9.21
CA TRP A 69 2.97 -23.33 -10.49
C TRP A 69 3.62 -24.33 -11.47
N GLY A 70 4.27 -25.36 -10.92
CA GLY A 70 4.99 -26.37 -11.71
C GLY A 70 6.28 -25.89 -12.38
N GLN A 71 6.78 -24.70 -12.03
CA GLN A 71 8.03 -24.14 -12.56
C GLN A 71 9.26 -24.86 -11.99
N ALA A 72 10.41 -24.68 -12.64
CA ALA A 72 11.65 -25.30 -12.17
C ALA A 72 12.05 -24.70 -10.81
N GLY A 73 12.12 -25.55 -9.79
CA GLY A 73 12.33 -25.13 -8.42
C GLY A 73 13.71 -24.50 -8.15
N GLY A 74 13.78 -23.68 -7.10
CA GLY A 74 14.99 -22.93 -6.73
C GLY A 74 15.09 -21.59 -7.46
N HIS A 75 16.32 -21.19 -7.80
CA HIS A 75 16.61 -19.90 -8.43
C HIS A 75 16.20 -19.91 -9.90
N ASN A 76 15.05 -19.30 -10.19
CA ASN A 76 14.49 -19.19 -11.53
C ASN A 76 13.50 -18.01 -11.57
N CYS A 77 13.54 -17.22 -12.64
CA CYS A 77 12.64 -16.09 -12.83
C CYS A 77 11.16 -16.51 -12.81
N THR A 78 10.80 -17.57 -13.52
CA THR A 78 9.41 -18.04 -13.60
C THR A 78 8.94 -18.61 -12.26
N ASN A 79 9.82 -19.29 -11.52
CA ASN A 79 9.50 -19.85 -10.20
C ASN A 79 9.33 -18.76 -9.14
N TYR A 80 10.19 -17.73 -9.17
CA TYR A 80 10.07 -16.58 -8.29
C TYR A 80 8.77 -15.82 -8.53
N VAL A 81 8.46 -15.48 -9.78
CA VAL A 81 7.22 -14.75 -10.10
C VAL A 81 5.99 -15.61 -9.77
N ALA A 82 6.03 -16.92 -10.02
CA ALA A 82 4.95 -17.84 -9.62
C ALA A 82 4.75 -17.87 -8.09
N TRP A 83 5.83 -17.96 -7.31
CA TRP A 83 5.76 -17.85 -5.86
C TRP A 83 5.20 -16.51 -5.41
N ARG A 84 5.70 -15.42 -5.99
CA ARG A 84 5.27 -14.06 -5.65
C ARG A 84 3.78 -13.90 -5.88
N LEU A 85 3.27 -14.27 -7.05
CA LEU A 85 1.85 -14.22 -7.37
C LEU A 85 1.01 -15.13 -6.46
N GLN A 86 1.47 -16.35 -6.19
CA GLN A 86 0.78 -17.25 -5.26
C GLN A 86 0.73 -16.69 -3.83
N SER A 87 1.81 -16.04 -3.38
CA SER A 87 1.88 -15.38 -2.06
C SER A 87 0.95 -14.17 -1.94
N LEU A 88 0.40 -13.73 -3.07
CA LEU A 88 -0.55 -12.63 -3.21
C LEU A 88 -1.96 -13.13 -3.57
N GLY A 89 -2.25 -14.42 -3.35
CA GLY A 89 -3.57 -15.01 -3.62
C GLY A 89 -3.90 -15.22 -5.10
N VAL A 90 -2.96 -15.04 -6.02
CA VAL A 90 -3.21 -15.28 -7.44
C VAL A 90 -3.18 -16.78 -7.73
N ALA A 91 -4.27 -17.29 -8.30
CA ALA A 91 -4.33 -18.67 -8.75
C ALA A 91 -3.44 -18.88 -9.98
N SER A 92 -2.89 -20.10 -10.11
CA SER A 92 -2.10 -20.46 -11.29
C SER A 92 -2.95 -20.35 -12.55
N PHE A 93 -2.58 -19.44 -13.44
CA PHE A 93 -3.22 -19.26 -14.75
C PHE A 93 -2.35 -19.82 -15.90
N LEU A 94 -1.16 -20.32 -15.58
CA LEU A 94 -0.21 -20.92 -16.53
C LEU A 94 0.09 -22.37 -16.18
N THR A 95 0.51 -23.14 -17.19
CA THR A 95 1.22 -24.41 -16.99
C THR A 95 2.72 -24.20 -17.19
N ARG A 96 3.56 -25.10 -16.65
CA ARG A 96 5.04 -25.08 -16.75
C ARG A 96 5.57 -24.57 -18.10
N GLY A 97 6.56 -23.68 -18.08
CA GLY A 97 7.16 -23.12 -19.29
C GLY A 97 8.15 -22.00 -19.03
N ASN A 98 8.93 -21.66 -20.05
CA ASN A 98 9.87 -20.54 -20.01
C ASN A 98 9.14 -19.20 -20.20
N ALA A 99 9.85 -18.10 -19.93
CA ALA A 99 9.27 -16.76 -19.85
C ALA A 99 8.83 -16.18 -21.20
N GLU A 100 9.40 -16.62 -22.34
CA GLU A 100 9.03 -16.13 -23.66
C GLU A 100 7.57 -16.42 -24.03
N GLY A 101 6.95 -17.42 -23.41
CA GLY A 101 5.56 -17.81 -23.69
C GLY A 101 4.51 -17.14 -22.80
N TRP A 102 4.90 -16.45 -21.73
CA TRP A 102 3.99 -16.04 -20.65
C TRP A 102 2.90 -15.08 -21.12
N ALA A 103 3.22 -14.07 -21.93
CA ALA A 103 2.24 -13.11 -22.45
C ALA A 103 1.11 -13.81 -23.24
N ARG A 104 1.46 -14.73 -24.13
CA ARG A 104 0.49 -15.52 -24.91
C ARG A 104 -0.41 -16.37 -24.01
N MET A 105 0.19 -17.02 -23.01
CA MET A 105 -0.56 -17.90 -22.13
C MET A 105 -1.47 -17.11 -21.16
N ALA A 106 -1.04 -15.95 -20.69
CA ALA A 106 -1.84 -15.06 -19.86
C ALA A 106 -3.06 -14.52 -20.62
N ALA A 107 -2.86 -14.05 -21.85
CA ALA A 107 -3.96 -13.61 -22.71
C ALA A 107 -4.96 -14.75 -22.98
N ALA A 108 -4.48 -15.99 -23.18
CA ALA A 108 -5.34 -17.17 -23.33
C ALA A 108 -6.14 -17.51 -22.06
N ALA A 109 -5.63 -17.13 -20.88
CA ALA A 109 -6.32 -17.26 -19.60
C ALA A 109 -7.24 -16.06 -19.27
N GLY A 110 -7.41 -15.11 -20.19
CA GLY A 110 -8.25 -13.93 -20.00
C GLY A 110 -7.62 -12.82 -19.15
N ILE A 111 -6.31 -12.90 -18.89
CA ILE A 111 -5.56 -11.84 -18.21
C ILE A 111 -5.23 -10.74 -19.22
N THR A 112 -5.42 -9.49 -18.81
CA THR A 112 -5.06 -8.32 -19.62
C THR A 112 -3.55 -8.31 -19.87
N VAL A 113 -3.18 -8.16 -21.14
CA VAL A 113 -1.78 -8.03 -21.58
C VAL A 113 -1.67 -6.77 -22.43
N ASP A 114 -0.80 -5.86 -22.02
CA ASP A 114 -0.56 -4.59 -22.71
C ASP A 114 0.90 -4.13 -22.57
N HIS A 115 1.15 -2.84 -22.79
CA HIS A 115 2.47 -2.19 -22.70
C HIS A 115 2.53 -1.14 -21.59
N SER A 116 1.60 -1.17 -20.64
CA SER A 116 1.50 -0.19 -19.57
C SER A 116 1.93 -0.82 -18.25
N PRO A 117 3.03 -0.36 -17.61
CA PRO A 117 3.40 -0.87 -16.30
C PRO A 117 2.34 -0.48 -15.27
N SER A 118 1.98 -1.43 -14.42
CA SER A 118 1.24 -1.21 -13.19
C SER A 118 1.89 -2.03 -12.07
N VAL A 119 1.75 -1.57 -10.84
CA VAL A 119 2.25 -2.34 -9.69
C VAL A 119 1.41 -3.60 -9.54
N GLY A 120 2.05 -4.75 -9.35
CA GLY A 120 1.39 -6.05 -9.41
C GLY A 120 1.42 -6.73 -10.78
N ALA A 121 1.77 -6.00 -11.84
CA ALA A 121 1.96 -6.59 -13.15
C ALA A 121 3.20 -7.48 -13.21
N ILE A 122 3.25 -8.34 -14.22
CA ILE A 122 4.44 -9.11 -14.59
C ILE A 122 5.08 -8.42 -15.78
N ALA A 123 6.30 -7.94 -15.61
CA ALA A 123 7.15 -7.49 -16.71
C ALA A 123 7.71 -8.72 -17.42
N GLN A 124 7.39 -8.90 -18.70
CA GLN A 124 7.82 -10.03 -19.51
C GLN A 124 8.68 -9.57 -20.68
N TRP A 125 9.79 -10.29 -20.92
CA TRP A 125 10.65 -10.16 -22.08
C TRP A 125 10.53 -11.39 -22.96
N ASP A 126 10.30 -11.18 -24.24
CA ASP A 126 10.35 -12.25 -25.24
C ASP A 126 11.76 -12.83 -25.39
N ALA A 127 11.84 -13.97 -26.08
CA ALA A 127 13.09 -14.59 -26.45
C ALA A 127 14.04 -13.58 -27.13
N ASN A 128 15.22 -13.40 -26.53
CA ASN A 128 16.28 -12.48 -27.00
C ASN A 128 15.95 -10.97 -26.92
N ALA A 129 14.84 -10.57 -26.30
CA ALA A 129 14.50 -9.17 -26.09
C ALA A 129 15.26 -8.60 -24.88
N GLY A 130 15.61 -7.31 -24.91
CA GLY A 130 16.20 -6.61 -23.75
C GLY A 130 17.51 -7.21 -23.21
N GLY A 131 18.25 -7.96 -24.02
CA GLY A 131 19.47 -8.67 -23.59
C GLY A 131 19.22 -10.02 -22.90
N MET A 132 17.99 -10.53 -22.92
CA MET A 132 17.62 -11.81 -22.33
C MET A 132 17.99 -12.99 -23.24
N THR A 133 17.95 -14.21 -22.70
CA THR A 133 18.23 -15.42 -23.49
C THR A 133 17.03 -15.82 -24.35
N SER A 134 17.16 -16.90 -25.12
CA SER A 134 16.05 -17.48 -25.89
C SER A 134 14.90 -17.99 -25.00
N ALA A 135 15.12 -18.17 -23.70
CA ALA A 135 14.08 -18.53 -22.72
C ALA A 135 13.27 -17.32 -22.22
N GLY A 136 13.52 -16.12 -22.75
CA GLY A 136 12.92 -14.88 -22.28
C GLY A 136 13.31 -14.56 -20.83
N HIS A 137 12.54 -13.65 -20.21
CA HIS A 137 12.64 -13.36 -18.78
C HIS A 137 11.31 -12.83 -18.24
N VAL A 138 11.05 -13.04 -16.95
CA VAL A 138 9.91 -12.42 -16.25
C VAL A 138 10.36 -11.86 -14.91
N ALA A 139 9.74 -10.76 -14.53
CA ALA A 139 9.92 -10.11 -13.24
C ALA A 139 8.58 -9.59 -12.73
N TYR A 140 8.47 -9.41 -11.42
CA TYR A 140 7.29 -8.81 -10.80
C TYR A 140 7.50 -7.30 -10.67
N VAL A 141 6.48 -6.50 -11.00
CA VAL A 141 6.53 -5.04 -10.88
C VAL A 141 6.18 -4.64 -9.45
N GLU A 142 7.19 -4.16 -8.73
CA GLU A 142 7.06 -3.73 -7.32
C GLU A 142 6.68 -2.26 -7.21
N ALA A 143 7.09 -1.40 -8.16
CA ALA A 143 6.75 0.03 -8.15
C ALA A 143 6.77 0.63 -9.56
N VAL A 144 5.99 1.69 -9.77
CA VAL A 144 5.99 2.48 -11.01
C VAL A 144 6.05 3.97 -10.67
N SER A 145 7.06 4.66 -11.20
CA SER A 145 7.23 6.12 -11.07
C SER A 145 7.64 6.71 -12.42
N GLY A 146 6.65 7.26 -13.13
CA GLY A 146 6.83 7.74 -14.50
C GLY A 146 7.29 6.61 -15.43
N ASP A 147 8.44 6.82 -16.08
CA ASP A 147 9.07 5.83 -16.99
C ASP A 147 10.01 4.86 -16.25
N THR A 148 10.16 5.01 -14.94
CA THR A 148 10.97 4.10 -14.10
C THR A 148 10.07 3.03 -13.48
N VAL A 149 10.42 1.77 -13.69
CA VAL A 149 9.73 0.61 -13.12
C VAL A 149 10.69 -0.11 -12.20
N THR A 150 10.33 -0.24 -10.94
CA THR A 150 11.06 -1.07 -9.97
C THR A 150 10.54 -2.49 -10.09
N ILE A 151 11.43 -3.43 -10.36
CA ILE A 151 11.08 -4.85 -10.47
C ILE A 151 11.83 -5.68 -9.43
N SER A 152 11.20 -6.76 -9.00
CA SER A 152 11.84 -7.85 -8.29
C SER A 152 11.91 -9.09 -9.18
N GLU A 153 13.05 -9.77 -9.15
CA GLU A 153 13.30 -10.92 -10.00
C GLU A 153 14.30 -11.87 -9.36
N ASP A 154 14.23 -13.12 -9.77
CA ASP A 154 15.30 -14.09 -9.61
C ASP A 154 15.77 -14.54 -10.99
N ALA A 155 16.92 -15.20 -11.08
CA ALA A 155 17.48 -15.63 -12.36
C ALA A 155 17.92 -17.08 -12.30
N TRP A 156 17.82 -17.77 -13.45
CA TRP A 156 18.40 -19.08 -13.61
C TRP A 156 19.89 -18.95 -13.96
N ASN A 157 20.78 -19.54 -13.15
CA ASN A 157 22.22 -19.58 -13.44
C ASN A 157 22.68 -21.00 -13.83
N GLY A 158 22.18 -21.51 -14.96
CA GLY A 158 22.69 -22.74 -15.57
C GLY A 158 22.60 -24.01 -14.69
N GLY A 159 21.63 -24.06 -13.77
CA GLY A 159 21.47 -25.19 -12.83
C GLY A 159 22.34 -25.14 -11.58
N ALA A 160 23.21 -24.15 -11.44
CA ALA A 160 24.04 -23.97 -10.24
C ALA A 160 23.23 -23.56 -9.00
N GLN A 161 21.98 -23.14 -9.17
CA GLN A 161 21.11 -22.62 -8.09
C GLN A 161 21.77 -21.49 -7.29
N THR A 162 22.41 -20.57 -8.02
CA THR A 162 23.11 -19.38 -7.49
C THR A 162 22.71 -18.08 -8.18
N GLY A 163 21.62 -18.10 -8.96
CA GLY A 163 21.19 -16.87 -9.64
C GLY A 163 20.66 -15.86 -8.62
N PRO A 164 20.94 -14.56 -8.77
CA PRO A 164 20.64 -13.65 -7.66
C PRO A 164 19.18 -13.20 -7.70
N PHE A 165 18.49 -13.39 -6.57
CA PHE A 165 17.31 -12.61 -6.26
C PHE A 165 17.72 -11.14 -6.07
N ARG A 166 16.97 -10.20 -6.67
CA ARG A 166 17.32 -8.78 -6.64
C ARG A 166 16.14 -7.89 -6.93
N TRP A 167 16.26 -6.63 -6.52
CA TRP A 167 15.44 -5.54 -7.03
C TRP A 167 16.29 -4.63 -7.90
N ARG A 168 15.72 -4.13 -8.99
CA ARG A 168 16.37 -3.16 -9.86
C ARG A 168 15.36 -2.25 -10.54
N ASN A 169 15.84 -1.09 -10.97
CA ASN A 169 15.06 -0.21 -11.83
C ASN A 169 15.32 -0.54 -13.30
N ILE A 170 14.23 -0.49 -14.07
CA ILE A 170 14.22 -0.59 -15.53
C ILE A 170 13.44 0.58 -16.13
N THR A 171 13.62 0.81 -17.42
CA THR A 171 12.73 1.70 -18.17
C THR A 171 11.47 0.94 -18.57
N ALA A 172 10.30 1.59 -18.48
CA ALA A 172 9.00 0.97 -18.75
C ALA A 172 8.87 0.36 -20.15
N SER A 173 9.64 0.86 -21.11
CA SER A 173 9.67 0.35 -22.49
C SER A 173 10.57 -0.89 -22.70
N THR A 174 11.30 -1.34 -21.68
CA THR A 174 12.24 -2.46 -21.84
C THR A 174 11.60 -3.85 -21.86
N PRO A 175 10.54 -4.16 -21.08
CA PRO A 175 9.79 -5.39 -21.25
C PRO A 175 9.00 -5.38 -22.56
N SER A 176 8.83 -6.56 -23.17
CA SER A 176 7.94 -6.73 -24.32
C SER A 176 6.48 -6.48 -23.93
N HIS A 177 6.07 -6.97 -22.76
CA HIS A 177 4.68 -6.98 -22.32
C HIS A 177 4.57 -6.80 -20.80
N TYR A 178 3.45 -6.22 -20.37
CA TYR A 178 2.96 -6.25 -19.00
C TYR A 178 1.70 -7.09 -18.93
N LEU A 179 1.70 -8.08 -18.01
CA LEU A 179 0.55 -8.95 -17.75
C LEU A 179 -0.07 -8.50 -16.43
N HIS A 180 -1.39 -8.32 -16.38
CA HIS A 180 -2.11 -7.76 -15.23
C HIS A 180 -3.02 -8.79 -14.57
N PRO A 181 -2.47 -9.77 -13.82
CA PRO A 181 -3.29 -10.68 -13.05
C PRO A 181 -4.04 -9.93 -11.93
N VAL A 182 -5.26 -10.36 -11.64
CA VAL A 182 -6.01 -9.83 -10.50
C VAL A 182 -5.43 -10.41 -9.20
N ILE A 183 -4.84 -9.54 -8.38
CA ILE A 183 -4.41 -9.86 -7.02
C ILE A 183 -5.67 -10.16 -6.18
N GLY A 184 -5.64 -11.23 -5.37
CA GLY A 184 -6.82 -11.72 -4.64
C GLY A 184 -7.97 -12.29 -5.48
N GLY A 185 -7.85 -12.34 -6.82
CA GLY A 185 -8.93 -12.77 -7.74
C GLY A 185 -8.97 -14.28 -8.04
N GLY A 186 -8.00 -15.05 -7.55
CA GLY A 186 -7.92 -16.49 -7.79
C GLY A 186 -8.56 -17.28 -6.66
N GLY A 187 -9.46 -18.22 -6.97
CA GLY A 187 -10.12 -19.11 -5.99
C GLY A 187 -9.21 -20.10 -5.24
N VAL A 188 -8.01 -19.68 -4.80
CA VAL A 188 -7.33 -20.29 -3.65
C VAL A 188 -8.17 -19.97 -2.41
N SER A 189 -8.58 -21.01 -1.68
CA SER A 189 -9.40 -20.84 -0.48
C SER A 189 -8.55 -20.22 0.64
N GLY A 190 -8.62 -18.90 0.81
CA GLY A 190 -7.94 -18.14 1.88
C GLY A 190 -7.83 -16.66 1.56
N SER A 191 -7.83 -15.79 2.58
CA SER A 191 -7.56 -14.36 2.41
C SER A 191 -6.13 -14.04 2.86
N PHE A 192 -5.30 -13.44 2.02
CA PHE A 192 -3.90 -13.15 2.30
C PHE A 192 -3.73 -11.72 2.81
N LEU A 193 -2.90 -11.54 3.85
CA LEU A 193 -2.59 -10.22 4.39
C LEU A 193 -1.36 -9.64 3.68
N HIS A 194 -1.51 -8.41 3.20
CA HIS A 194 -0.51 -7.69 2.43
C HIS A 194 -0.19 -6.36 3.12
N GLN A 195 1.07 -5.93 3.00
CA GLN A 195 1.53 -4.62 3.44
C GLN A 195 1.82 -3.77 2.20
N VAL A 196 1.01 -2.73 2.02
CA VAL A 196 1.19 -1.71 0.99
C VAL A 196 1.89 -0.49 1.58
N PHE A 197 2.86 0.08 0.88
CA PHE A 197 3.56 1.29 1.31
C PHE A 197 4.05 2.12 0.11
N GLY A 198 4.23 3.42 0.31
CA GLY A 198 4.78 4.32 -0.70
C GLY A 198 6.17 4.83 -0.34
N ASP A 199 7.01 5.01 -1.35
CA ASP A 199 8.27 5.74 -1.27
C ASP A 199 8.52 6.59 -2.54
N THR A 200 9.73 7.12 -2.71
CA THR A 200 10.08 7.94 -3.89
C THR A 200 10.06 7.18 -5.22
N ALA A 201 10.09 5.85 -5.19
CA ALA A 201 9.95 4.98 -6.35
C ALA A 201 8.48 4.62 -6.66
N GLY A 202 7.54 5.03 -5.81
CA GLY A 202 6.10 4.82 -6.00
C GLY A 202 5.47 3.97 -4.91
N TRP A 203 4.30 3.42 -5.20
CA TRP A 203 3.60 2.48 -4.33
C TRP A 203 4.10 1.05 -4.53
N HIS A 204 4.15 0.30 -3.43
CA HIS A 204 4.62 -1.08 -3.37
C HIS A 204 3.60 -1.95 -2.63
N ASP A 205 3.47 -3.20 -3.05
CA ASP A 205 2.69 -4.23 -2.35
C ASP A 205 3.62 -5.37 -1.91
N MET A 206 3.65 -5.65 -0.62
CA MET A 206 4.46 -6.70 -0.01
C MET A 206 3.57 -7.75 0.67
N SER A 207 3.63 -8.99 0.18
CA SER A 207 3.03 -10.14 0.89
C SER A 207 3.62 -10.28 2.30
N THR A 208 2.74 -10.46 3.30
CA THR A 208 3.17 -10.89 4.65
C THR A 208 3.40 -12.40 4.73
N ALA A 209 2.97 -13.15 3.71
CA ALA A 209 2.84 -14.62 3.69
C ALA A 209 1.86 -15.20 4.72
N LEU A 210 1.10 -14.36 5.43
CA LEU A 210 0.04 -14.80 6.32
C LEU A 210 -1.27 -14.98 5.56
N GLN A 211 -1.91 -16.12 5.78
CA GLN A 211 -3.24 -16.44 5.27
C GLN A 211 -4.20 -16.42 6.45
N LEU A 212 -5.17 -15.52 6.38
CA LEU A 212 -6.25 -15.38 7.36
C LEU A 212 -7.51 -16.07 6.83
N VAL A 213 -8.46 -16.29 7.73
CA VAL A 213 -9.75 -16.87 7.39
C VAL A 213 -10.58 -15.91 6.51
N PRO A 214 -11.26 -16.40 5.46
CA PRO A 214 -12.14 -15.54 4.67
C PRO A 214 -13.23 -14.88 5.53
N GLY A 215 -13.37 -13.56 5.39
CA GLY A 215 -14.31 -12.75 6.19
C GLY A 215 -13.70 -12.15 7.46
N SER A 216 -12.44 -12.45 7.77
CA SER A 216 -11.72 -11.81 8.88
C SER A 216 -11.75 -10.28 8.76
N GLN A 217 -11.86 -9.61 9.91
CA GLN A 217 -11.76 -8.15 10.01
C GLN A 217 -10.36 -7.78 10.49
N ILE A 218 -9.77 -6.71 9.97
CA ILE A 218 -8.44 -6.22 10.40
C ILE A 218 -8.50 -4.76 10.84
N SER A 219 -7.62 -4.39 11.77
CA SER A 219 -7.35 -3.01 12.12
C SER A 219 -5.89 -2.82 12.52
N THR A 220 -5.21 -1.92 11.82
CA THR A 220 -3.77 -1.66 11.92
C THR A 220 -3.49 -0.50 12.86
N VAL A 221 -2.41 -0.63 13.64
CA VAL A 221 -2.01 0.34 14.65
C VAL A 221 -0.49 0.50 14.67
N ASP A 222 -0.02 1.74 14.81
CA ASP A 222 1.40 2.00 15.03
C ASP A 222 1.71 2.02 16.53
N MET A 223 2.50 1.06 16.96
CA MET A 223 3.01 0.94 18.33
C MET A 223 4.45 1.44 18.48
N GLY A 224 5.00 2.14 17.48
CA GLY A 224 6.34 2.73 17.50
C GLY A 224 7.47 1.82 17.05
N GLY A 225 7.17 0.56 16.67
CA GLY A 225 8.14 -0.38 16.12
C GLY A 225 8.48 -0.12 14.65
N THR A 226 9.39 -0.92 14.09
CA THR A 226 9.76 -0.86 12.65
C THR A 226 8.57 -1.17 11.75
N TRP A 227 7.80 -2.20 12.09
CA TRP A 227 6.60 -2.62 11.37
C TRP A 227 5.35 -2.21 12.14
N PRO A 228 4.23 -1.92 11.45
CA PRO A 228 2.95 -1.77 12.11
C PRO A 228 2.49 -3.12 12.70
N GLN A 229 1.55 -3.05 13.63
CA GLN A 229 0.85 -4.22 14.13
C GLN A 229 -0.58 -4.24 13.58
N VAL A 230 -1.16 -5.43 13.46
CA VAL A 230 -2.53 -5.62 12.99
C VAL A 230 -3.28 -6.44 14.02
N MET A 231 -4.45 -5.96 14.41
CA MET A 231 -5.41 -6.75 15.17
C MET A 231 -6.38 -7.36 14.17
N ALA A 232 -6.64 -8.67 14.29
CA ALA A 232 -7.52 -9.40 13.38
C ALA A 232 -8.59 -10.17 14.16
N VAL A 233 -9.81 -10.25 13.62
CA VAL A 233 -10.86 -11.15 14.12
C VAL A 233 -10.90 -12.36 13.19
N GLU A 234 -10.59 -13.54 13.73
CA GLU A 234 -10.48 -14.78 12.98
C GLU A 234 -11.13 -15.92 13.74
N SER A 235 -12.08 -16.63 13.11
CA SER A 235 -12.73 -17.83 13.67
C SER A 235 -13.18 -17.68 15.14
N GLY A 236 -13.76 -16.54 15.47
CA GLY A 236 -14.29 -16.26 16.80
C GLY A 236 -13.25 -15.81 17.83
N SER A 237 -12.01 -15.53 17.44
CA SER A 237 -10.95 -15.03 18.33
C SER A 237 -10.30 -13.76 17.80
N LEU A 238 -9.76 -12.97 18.73
CA LEU A 238 -8.92 -11.82 18.42
C LEU A 238 -7.46 -12.29 18.31
N HIS A 239 -6.82 -11.91 17.22
CA HIS A 239 -5.43 -12.19 16.91
C HIS A 239 -4.62 -10.89 16.91
N GLN A 240 -3.36 -10.98 17.35
CA GLN A 240 -2.36 -9.94 17.20
C GLN A 240 -1.32 -10.39 16.18
N ILE A 241 -1.28 -9.69 15.05
CA ILE A 241 -0.32 -9.90 13.98
C ILE A 241 0.78 -8.85 14.09
N PHE A 242 2.03 -9.31 14.06
CA PHE A 242 3.21 -8.45 14.20
C PHE A 242 4.38 -9.00 13.40
N ALA A 243 5.37 -8.15 13.10
CA ALA A 243 6.59 -8.56 12.43
C ALA A 243 7.84 -8.35 13.30
N ASN A 244 8.82 -9.21 13.08
CA ASN A 244 10.18 -9.09 13.60
C ASN A 244 11.18 -9.50 12.50
N SER A 245 12.47 -9.64 12.85
CA SER A 245 13.51 -10.02 11.89
C SER A 245 13.33 -11.38 11.21
N SER A 246 12.51 -12.26 11.79
CA SER A 246 12.17 -13.57 11.20
C SER A 246 10.93 -13.55 10.31
N GLY A 247 10.24 -12.41 10.18
CA GLY A 247 9.05 -12.24 9.35
C GLY A 247 7.82 -11.83 10.14
N TRP A 248 6.66 -11.99 9.50
CA TRP A 248 5.33 -11.74 10.08
C TRP A 248 4.85 -12.95 10.87
N HIS A 249 4.17 -12.70 11.98
CA HIS A 249 3.64 -13.67 12.92
C HIS A 249 2.18 -13.35 13.17
N ASP A 250 1.36 -14.39 13.23
CA ASP A 250 -0.02 -14.32 13.71
C ASP A 250 -0.12 -15.06 15.06
N MET A 251 -0.70 -14.39 16.05
CA MET A 251 -0.79 -14.89 17.43
C MET A 251 -2.21 -14.69 17.97
N ASP A 252 -2.88 -15.79 18.30
CA ASP A 252 -4.14 -15.78 19.02
C ASP A 252 -3.95 -15.16 20.42
N THR A 253 -4.76 -14.15 20.74
CA THR A 253 -4.74 -13.47 22.05
C THR A 253 -5.47 -14.25 23.14
N GLY A 254 -6.29 -15.25 22.76
CA GLY A 254 -7.19 -15.98 23.63
C GLY A 254 -8.49 -15.23 23.95
N ILE A 255 -8.70 -14.03 23.38
CA ILE A 255 -9.92 -13.25 23.59
C ILE A 255 -10.97 -13.64 22.55
N ALA A 256 -12.02 -14.32 23.01
CA ALA A 256 -13.18 -14.63 22.18
C ALA A 256 -13.92 -13.35 21.76
N VAL A 257 -14.28 -13.26 20.48
CA VAL A 257 -15.04 -12.18 19.82
C VAL A 257 -15.94 -12.80 18.76
N SER A 258 -17.10 -12.23 18.47
CA SER A 258 -17.99 -12.76 17.42
C SER A 258 -17.31 -12.77 16.06
N ASP A 259 -17.59 -13.78 15.23
CA ASP A 259 -17.14 -13.81 13.84
C ASP A 259 -17.60 -12.56 13.08
N GLY A 260 -16.66 -11.93 12.38
CA GLY A 260 -16.92 -10.69 11.63
C GLY A 260 -17.20 -9.46 12.49
N ALA A 261 -16.94 -9.50 13.81
CA ALA A 261 -17.08 -8.34 14.69
C ALA A 261 -16.25 -7.17 14.16
N ALA A 262 -16.87 -5.98 14.07
CA ALA A 262 -16.15 -4.77 13.70
C ALA A 262 -15.10 -4.46 14.78
N ILE A 263 -13.88 -4.14 14.37
CA ILE A 263 -12.76 -3.81 15.26
C ILE A 263 -12.11 -2.50 14.83
N SER A 264 -11.57 -1.78 15.82
CA SER A 264 -10.71 -0.64 15.58
C SER A 264 -9.62 -0.59 16.65
N ALA A 265 -8.39 -0.81 16.20
CA ALA A 265 -7.18 -0.80 17.02
C ALA A 265 -6.68 0.63 17.22
N VAL A 266 -6.18 0.91 18.41
CA VAL A 266 -5.74 2.25 18.81
C VAL A 266 -4.57 2.18 19.76
N ASN A 267 -3.56 3.02 19.50
CA ASN A 267 -2.43 3.20 20.39
C ASN A 267 -2.79 4.25 21.45
N MET A 268 -2.96 3.81 22.70
CA MET A 268 -3.25 4.67 23.86
C MET A 268 -1.99 5.06 24.66
N GLY A 269 -0.79 4.83 24.12
CA GLY A 269 0.50 5.15 24.74
C GLY A 269 1.06 4.06 25.66
N GLY A 270 0.42 2.88 25.70
CA GLY A 270 0.90 1.71 26.44
C GLY A 270 1.81 0.80 25.62
N THR A 271 2.26 -0.30 26.23
CA THR A 271 3.09 -1.33 25.58
C THR A 271 2.32 -2.14 24.53
N TRP A 272 1.03 -2.36 24.76
CA TRP A 272 0.16 -3.13 23.87
C TRP A 272 -0.90 -2.23 23.24
N PRO A 273 -1.34 -2.55 22.01
CA PRO A 273 -2.48 -1.86 21.42
C PRO A 273 -3.75 -2.15 22.22
N GLN A 274 -4.70 -1.22 22.16
CA GLN A 274 -6.07 -1.47 22.60
C GLN A 274 -6.97 -1.65 21.38
N VAL A 275 -8.08 -2.37 21.54
CA VAL A 275 -9.06 -2.58 20.49
C VAL A 275 -10.44 -2.25 21.01
N MET A 276 -11.15 -1.38 20.30
CA MET A 276 -12.58 -1.25 20.46
C MET A 276 -13.25 -2.21 19.50
N THR A 277 -14.19 -3.02 19.98
CA THR A 277 -14.91 -3.98 19.14
C THR A 277 -16.41 -3.92 19.36
N ASN A 278 -17.16 -4.04 18.27
CA ASN A 278 -18.59 -4.26 18.31
C ASN A 278 -18.86 -5.76 18.33
N ASP A 279 -19.02 -6.30 19.53
CA ASP A 279 -19.20 -7.74 19.73
C ASP A 279 -20.64 -8.04 20.14
N GLY A 280 -21.37 -8.72 19.25
CA GLY A 280 -22.79 -9.04 19.48
C GLY A 280 -23.70 -7.81 19.62
N GLY A 281 -23.31 -6.67 19.03
CA GLY A 281 -24.07 -5.41 19.14
C GLY A 281 -23.78 -4.59 20.39
N VAL A 282 -22.80 -5.00 21.21
CA VAL A 282 -22.34 -4.29 22.40
C VAL A 282 -20.90 -3.83 22.18
N LEU A 283 -20.63 -2.56 22.51
CA LEU A 283 -19.27 -2.04 22.43
C LEU A 283 -18.43 -2.62 23.58
N GLN A 284 -17.31 -3.23 23.24
CA GLN A 284 -16.32 -3.78 24.16
C GLN A 284 -14.98 -3.07 23.96
N GLN A 285 -14.20 -2.99 25.03
CA GLN A 285 -12.79 -2.61 25.00
C GLN A 285 -11.94 -3.83 25.33
N ILE A 286 -10.96 -4.10 24.48
CA ILE A 286 -9.96 -5.15 24.66
C ILE A 286 -8.62 -4.46 24.87
N TYR A 287 -7.89 -4.86 25.91
CA TYR A 287 -6.60 -4.29 26.30
C TYR A 287 -5.71 -5.38 26.88
N ALA A 288 -4.42 -5.11 27.00
CA ALA A 288 -3.48 -6.03 27.65
C ALA A 288 -2.64 -5.32 28.71
N ASP A 289 -2.24 -6.09 29.71
CA ASP A 289 -1.28 -5.73 30.74
C ASP A 289 -0.34 -6.90 31.05
N SER A 290 0.41 -6.83 32.15
CA SER A 290 1.35 -7.89 32.54
C SER A 290 0.67 -9.22 32.90
N ALA A 291 -0.64 -9.24 33.15
CA ALA A 291 -1.41 -10.45 33.40
C ALA A 291 -1.98 -11.07 32.11
N GLY A 292 -1.89 -10.36 30.97
CA GLY A 292 -2.32 -10.85 29.66
C GLY A 292 -3.38 -9.95 29.03
N TRP A 293 -4.10 -10.51 28.06
CA TRP A 293 -5.20 -9.84 27.38
C TRP A 293 -6.49 -9.90 28.20
N HIS A 294 -7.27 -8.82 28.14
CA HIS A 294 -8.53 -8.63 28.86
C HIS A 294 -9.58 -8.08 27.91
N LYS A 295 -10.84 -8.38 28.22
CA LYS A 295 -12.01 -7.85 27.51
C LYS A 295 -13.01 -7.31 28.52
N ALA A 296 -13.40 -6.05 28.36
CA ALA A 296 -14.32 -5.34 29.23
C ALA A 296 -15.47 -4.73 28.43
N SER A 297 -16.70 -4.94 28.90
CA SER A 297 -17.88 -4.31 28.30
C SER A 297 -17.99 -2.86 28.72
N THR A 298 -18.32 -2.00 27.75
CA THR A 298 -18.70 -0.61 28.02
C THR A 298 -20.14 -0.50 28.53
N GLY A 299 -20.95 -1.56 28.36
CA GLY A 299 -22.39 -1.56 28.62
C GLY A 299 -23.24 -0.87 27.53
N LEU A 300 -22.61 -0.26 26.52
CA LEU A 300 -23.32 0.46 25.46
C LEU A 300 -23.78 -0.50 24.35
N THR A 301 -25.09 -0.56 24.13
CA THR A 301 -25.67 -1.27 22.98
C THR A 301 -25.59 -0.38 21.75
N ILE A 302 -24.82 -0.82 20.76
CA ILE A 302 -24.56 -0.06 19.53
C ILE A 302 -25.12 -0.73 18.27
N GLY A 303 -25.77 -1.90 18.37
CA GLY A 303 -26.29 -2.64 17.22
C GLY A 303 -25.17 -3.15 16.30
N ASN A 304 -25.47 -3.71 15.13
CA ASN A 304 -24.43 -4.20 14.19
C ASN A 304 -23.92 -3.09 13.28
N ASN A 305 -23.23 -2.11 13.87
CA ASN A 305 -22.81 -0.87 13.23
C ASN A 305 -21.28 -0.77 13.14
N PRO A 306 -20.73 -0.13 12.09
CA PRO A 306 -19.29 0.08 11.95
C PRO A 306 -18.80 1.09 12.98
N ILE A 307 -17.57 0.90 13.45
CA ILE A 307 -16.92 1.71 14.48
C ILE A 307 -15.54 2.16 14.01
N SER A 308 -15.09 3.31 14.53
CA SER A 308 -13.70 3.76 14.42
C SER A 308 -13.25 4.35 15.74
N ALA A 309 -12.24 3.74 16.34
CA ALA A 309 -11.59 4.22 17.55
C ALA A 309 -10.51 5.24 17.23
N VAL A 310 -10.31 6.19 18.13
CA VAL A 310 -9.31 7.24 17.98
C VAL A 310 -8.78 7.68 19.34
N ASN A 311 -7.46 7.83 19.45
CA ASN A 311 -6.83 8.39 20.63
C ASN A 311 -6.85 9.93 20.55
N MET A 312 -7.66 10.55 21.41
CA MET A 312 -7.76 12.01 21.53
C MET A 312 -6.94 12.59 22.70
N GLY A 313 -6.00 11.82 23.27
CA GLY A 313 -5.11 12.22 24.36
C GLY A 313 -5.67 12.01 25.77
N GLY A 314 -6.85 11.39 25.89
CA GLY A 314 -7.46 11.01 27.17
C GLY A 314 -7.02 9.63 27.68
N THR A 315 -7.52 9.24 28.84
CA THR A 315 -7.30 7.89 29.42
C THR A 315 -7.99 6.79 28.63
N TRP A 316 -9.14 7.11 28.02
CA TRP A 316 -9.97 6.18 27.29
C TRP A 316 -9.95 6.51 25.79
N PRO A 317 -9.99 5.50 24.91
CA PRO A 317 -10.19 5.75 23.49
C PRO A 317 -11.59 6.35 23.28
N GLN A 318 -11.71 7.25 22.29
CA GLN A 318 -13.01 7.67 21.80
C GLN A 318 -13.41 6.77 20.63
N VAL A 319 -14.71 6.58 20.41
CA VAL A 319 -15.24 5.80 19.29
C VAL A 319 -16.27 6.61 18.54
N MET A 320 -16.08 6.71 17.24
CA MET A 320 -17.09 7.22 16.31
C MET A 320 -17.79 6.02 15.68
N LEU A 321 -19.11 6.11 15.53
CA LEU A 321 -19.89 5.05 14.87
C LEU A 321 -21.04 5.64 14.05
N VAL A 322 -21.54 4.83 13.11
CA VAL A 322 -22.78 5.13 12.38
C VAL A 322 -23.87 4.25 12.93
N ASN A 323 -24.93 4.82 13.50
CA ASN A 323 -26.11 4.07 13.92
C ASN A 323 -27.37 4.74 13.39
N SER A 324 -28.21 3.98 12.68
CA SER A 324 -29.48 4.45 12.13
C SER A 324 -29.30 5.72 11.30
N SER A 325 -28.36 5.67 10.35
CA SER A 325 -28.00 6.80 9.48
C SER A 325 -27.46 8.04 10.20
N THR A 326 -27.17 7.96 11.49
CA THR A 326 -26.67 9.08 12.30
C THR A 326 -25.26 8.79 12.77
N VAL A 327 -24.39 9.81 12.79
CA VAL A 327 -23.06 9.67 13.40
C VAL A 327 -23.16 9.91 14.91
N TRP A 328 -22.52 9.04 15.69
CA TRP A 328 -22.45 9.14 17.14
C TRP A 328 -21.00 9.14 17.61
N GLN A 329 -20.76 9.81 18.73
CA GLN A 329 -19.51 9.81 19.46
C GLN A 329 -19.71 9.10 20.80
N ILE A 330 -18.75 8.24 21.14
CA ILE A 330 -18.62 7.59 22.43
C ILE A 330 -17.30 8.00 23.06
N TRP A 331 -17.31 8.30 24.36
CA TRP A 331 -16.10 8.63 25.12
C TRP A 331 -16.21 8.11 26.55
N GLY A 332 -15.06 7.87 27.19
CA GLY A 332 -14.98 7.47 28.60
C GLY A 332 -14.41 8.59 29.46
N ASP A 333 -14.91 8.73 30.69
CA ASP A 333 -14.33 9.55 31.75
C ASP A 333 -14.46 8.86 33.13
N THR A 334 -14.27 9.61 34.21
CA THR A 334 -14.34 9.07 35.59
C THR A 334 -15.75 8.64 36.00
N GLN A 335 -16.79 9.07 35.29
CA GLN A 335 -18.19 8.68 35.49
C GLN A 335 -18.60 7.48 34.63
N GLY A 336 -17.72 7.02 33.73
CA GLY A 336 -17.93 5.86 32.88
C GLY A 336 -18.00 6.22 31.40
N TRP A 337 -18.66 5.37 30.62
CA TRP A 337 -18.84 5.54 29.18
C TRP A 337 -20.07 6.37 28.87
N HIS A 338 -19.91 7.29 27.93
CA HIS A 338 -20.95 8.20 27.44
C HIS A 338 -21.14 8.02 25.95
N ILE A 339 -22.35 8.32 25.46
CA ILE A 339 -22.69 8.30 24.04
C ILE A 339 -23.56 9.51 23.71
N ALA A 340 -23.24 10.21 22.62
CA ALA A 340 -24.04 11.32 22.12
C ALA A 340 -24.08 11.34 20.58
N THR A 341 -25.20 11.83 20.04
CA THR A 341 -25.33 12.05 18.60
C THR A 341 -24.59 13.32 18.19
N THR A 342 -23.98 13.31 17.00
CA THR A 342 -23.44 14.52 16.38
C THR A 342 -24.52 15.31 15.63
N GLY A 343 -25.71 14.74 15.44
CA GLY A 343 -26.79 15.27 14.60
C GLY A 343 -26.55 15.11 13.09
N MET A 344 -25.37 14.62 12.68
CA MET A 344 -25.07 14.40 11.26
C MET A 344 -25.76 13.14 10.76
N THR A 345 -26.63 13.30 9.76
CA THR A 345 -27.46 12.21 9.23
C THR A 345 -27.28 12.01 7.73
N ASN A 346 -27.04 10.76 7.33
CA ASN A 346 -26.94 10.33 5.93
C ASN A 346 -26.98 8.80 5.81
N ALA A 347 -27.07 8.26 4.59
CA ALA A 347 -26.98 6.82 4.34
C ALA A 347 -25.52 6.34 4.37
N TYR A 348 -24.88 6.41 5.53
CA TYR A 348 -23.48 6.05 5.72
C TYR A 348 -23.29 4.52 5.76
N SER A 349 -22.28 4.00 5.05
CA SER A 349 -21.95 2.56 5.03
C SER A 349 -20.66 2.21 5.77
N SER A 350 -19.76 3.18 5.98
CA SER A 350 -18.50 2.98 6.69
C SER A 350 -18.04 4.27 7.36
N ILE A 351 -17.17 4.14 8.36
CA ILE A 351 -16.59 5.27 9.11
C ILE A 351 -15.14 4.99 9.47
N THR A 352 -14.32 6.02 9.41
CA THR A 352 -12.93 6.01 9.88
C THR A 352 -12.61 7.37 10.51
N SER A 353 -11.85 7.40 11.59
CA SER A 353 -11.64 8.59 12.41
C SER A 353 -10.18 8.76 12.81
N VAL A 354 -9.72 10.01 12.81
CA VAL A 354 -8.34 10.37 13.07
C VAL A 354 -8.25 11.57 13.99
N ASN A 355 -7.21 11.59 14.82
CA ASN A 355 -6.85 12.77 15.59
C ASN A 355 -5.93 13.67 14.76
N MET A 356 -6.42 14.87 14.43
CA MET A 356 -5.66 15.89 13.68
C MET A 356 -4.99 16.93 14.60
N GLY A 357 -4.84 16.65 15.89
CA GLY A 357 -4.29 17.59 16.87
C GLY A 357 -5.30 18.64 17.35
N THR A 358 -6.59 18.42 17.11
CA THR A 358 -7.67 19.30 17.59
C THR A 358 -8.41 18.66 18.76
N PRO A 359 -9.22 19.41 19.53
CA PRO A 359 -10.02 18.83 20.61
C PRO A 359 -11.05 17.78 20.16
N TRP A 360 -11.37 17.73 18.86
CA TRP A 360 -12.40 16.86 18.29
C TRP A 360 -11.80 15.91 17.24
N PRO A 361 -12.31 14.67 17.15
CA PRO A 361 -11.90 13.78 16.07
C PRO A 361 -12.43 14.26 14.73
N VAL A 362 -11.66 14.00 13.67
CA VAL A 362 -12.11 14.18 12.29
C VAL A 362 -12.46 12.80 11.75
N SER A 363 -13.66 12.65 11.19
CA SER A 363 -14.15 11.39 10.66
C SER A 363 -14.43 11.48 9.17
N PHE A 364 -14.19 10.40 8.45
CA PHE A 364 -14.56 10.21 7.05
C PHE A 364 -15.56 9.08 6.92
N LEU A 365 -16.55 9.29 6.05
CA LEU A 365 -17.64 8.36 5.84
C LEU A 365 -17.90 8.16 4.35
N ASN A 366 -18.33 6.96 4.00
CA ASN A 366 -18.85 6.65 2.67
C ASN A 366 -20.37 6.84 2.65
N VAL A 367 -20.83 7.75 1.80
CA VAL A 367 -22.25 8.07 1.56
C VAL A 367 -22.60 7.72 0.13
N GLY A 368 -23.18 6.55 -0.09
CA GLY A 368 -23.60 6.12 -1.43
C GLY A 368 -22.49 6.19 -2.50
N GLY A 369 -21.24 5.93 -2.11
CA GLY A 369 -20.06 6.01 -2.98
C GLY A 369 -19.31 7.34 -2.93
N ALA A 370 -19.83 8.38 -2.26
CA ALA A 370 -19.16 9.66 -2.08
C ALA A 370 -18.45 9.75 -0.73
N LEU A 371 -17.27 10.36 -0.70
CA LEU A 371 -16.51 10.58 0.52
C LEU A 371 -16.96 11.89 1.20
N TRP A 372 -17.26 11.80 2.50
CA TRP A 372 -17.68 12.92 3.33
C TRP A 372 -16.78 13.05 4.55
N SER A 373 -16.53 14.28 4.98
CA SER A 373 -15.87 14.56 6.26
C SER A 373 -16.89 15.06 7.30
N VAL A 374 -16.67 14.69 8.55
CA VAL A 374 -17.41 15.13 9.73
C VAL A 374 -16.41 15.56 10.81
N TRP A 375 -16.57 16.74 11.39
CA TRP A 375 -15.69 17.27 12.43
C TRP A 375 -16.46 18.12 13.43
N GLY A 376 -15.91 18.24 14.64
CA GLY A 376 -16.43 19.13 15.69
C GLY A 376 -15.57 20.36 15.87
N ASP A 377 -16.19 21.47 16.28
CA ASP A 377 -15.52 22.66 16.81
C ASP A 377 -16.33 23.28 17.96
N SER A 378 -15.97 24.49 18.39
CA SER A 378 -16.69 25.21 19.45
C SER A 378 -18.13 25.60 19.08
N ASN A 379 -18.49 25.58 17.79
CA ASN A 379 -19.82 25.89 17.27
C ASN A 379 -20.66 24.62 17.03
N GLY A 380 -20.10 23.43 17.28
CA GLY A 380 -20.78 22.14 17.14
C GLY A 380 -20.18 21.26 16.07
N TRP A 381 -20.98 20.30 15.60
CA TRP A 381 -20.57 19.37 14.55
C TRP A 381 -20.87 19.93 13.16
N HIS A 382 -20.01 19.59 12.22
CA HIS A 382 -20.10 19.98 10.82
C HIS A 382 -19.92 18.77 9.94
N SER A 383 -20.45 18.84 8.72
CA SER A 383 -20.18 17.86 7.67
C SER A 383 -20.07 18.52 6.31
N MET A 384 -19.21 17.98 5.44
CA MET A 384 -19.12 18.40 4.05
C MET A 384 -18.72 17.23 3.16
N SER A 385 -19.18 17.25 1.91
CA SER A 385 -18.62 16.36 0.90
C SER A 385 -17.19 16.82 0.56
N THR A 386 -16.30 15.86 0.37
CA THR A 386 -14.95 16.16 -0.15
C THR A 386 -14.96 16.37 -1.67
N GLY A 387 -16.07 16.03 -2.34
CA GLY A 387 -16.15 15.96 -3.80
C GLY A 387 -15.45 14.73 -4.41
N GLN A 388 -14.85 13.87 -3.58
CA GLN A 388 -14.14 12.67 -4.02
C GLN A 388 -14.99 11.41 -3.86
N SER A 389 -14.69 10.40 -4.66
CA SER A 389 -15.32 9.08 -4.55
C SER A 389 -14.72 8.29 -3.39
N ALA A 390 -15.56 7.57 -2.65
CA ALA A 390 -15.16 6.52 -1.73
C ALA A 390 -15.30 5.12 -2.37
N GLY A 391 -16.00 5.00 -3.49
CA GLY A 391 -16.38 3.72 -4.10
C GLY A 391 -17.31 2.90 -3.20
N ASN A 392 -17.38 1.59 -3.43
CA ASN A 392 -18.17 0.68 -2.58
C ASN A 392 -17.31 -0.12 -1.59
N GLY A 393 -16.01 0.15 -1.54
CA GLY A 393 -15.04 -0.58 -0.72
C GLY A 393 -14.82 0.01 0.67
N SER A 394 -13.81 -0.55 1.34
CA SER A 394 -13.33 -0.14 2.65
C SER A 394 -12.69 1.25 2.62
N ILE A 395 -12.76 1.97 3.74
CA ILE A 395 -12.13 3.28 3.93
C ILE A 395 -11.23 3.26 5.17
N SER A 396 -10.09 3.93 5.11
CA SER A 396 -9.23 4.12 6.28
C SER A 396 -8.50 5.47 6.21
N ALA A 397 -8.74 6.33 7.19
CA ALA A 397 -8.09 7.61 7.31
C ALA A 397 -6.86 7.52 8.23
N VAL A 398 -5.87 8.35 7.95
CA VAL A 398 -4.62 8.43 8.71
C VAL A 398 -4.12 9.86 8.75
N ASN A 399 -3.68 10.31 9.93
CA ASN A 399 -3.01 11.59 10.09
C ASN A 399 -1.52 11.46 9.74
N GLN A 400 -1.09 12.16 8.69
CA GLN A 400 0.30 12.20 8.21
C GLN A 400 1.09 13.46 8.62
N GLY A 401 0.58 14.21 9.60
CA GLY A 401 1.21 15.45 10.08
C GLY A 401 0.97 16.67 9.19
N GLY A 402 0.16 16.53 8.13
CA GLY A 402 -0.29 17.63 7.27
C GLY A 402 -1.51 18.39 7.83
N THR A 403 -2.02 19.35 7.05
CA THR A 403 -3.24 20.11 7.39
C THR A 403 -4.52 19.29 7.24
N SER A 404 -4.48 18.26 6.40
CA SER A 404 -5.57 17.30 6.19
C SER A 404 -5.05 15.87 6.34
N PRO A 405 -5.90 14.93 6.78
CA PRO A 405 -5.53 13.52 6.76
C PRO A 405 -5.52 12.98 5.33
N ILE A 406 -4.87 11.82 5.17
CA ILE A 406 -4.96 11.00 3.96
C ILE A 406 -6.03 9.94 4.21
N VAL A 407 -6.90 9.72 3.23
CA VAL A 407 -7.93 8.67 3.27
C VAL A 407 -7.65 7.66 2.18
N MET A 408 -7.40 6.42 2.59
CA MET A 408 -7.26 5.28 1.69
C MET A 408 -8.63 4.68 1.44
N THR A 409 -8.90 4.32 0.18
CA THR A 409 -10.18 3.73 -0.24
C THR A 409 -9.96 2.68 -1.32
N THR A 410 -10.78 1.64 -1.34
CA THR A 410 -10.81 0.68 -2.45
C THR A 410 -11.93 1.01 -3.44
N ARG A 411 -11.57 1.25 -4.71
CA ARG A 411 -12.51 1.61 -5.79
C ARG A 411 -12.20 0.77 -7.02
N ASP A 412 -13.20 0.06 -7.52
CA ASP A 412 -13.11 -0.76 -8.74
C ASP A 412 -11.91 -1.74 -8.73
N GLY A 413 -11.64 -2.33 -7.56
CA GLY A 413 -10.53 -3.26 -7.37
C GLY A 413 -9.14 -2.60 -7.37
N VAL A 414 -9.07 -1.29 -7.11
CA VAL A 414 -7.81 -0.53 -7.04
C VAL A 414 -7.76 0.25 -5.73
N LEU A 415 -6.57 0.38 -5.15
CA LEU A 415 -6.34 1.21 -3.98
C LEU A 415 -6.14 2.67 -4.40
N TRP A 416 -6.80 3.58 -3.70
CA TRP A 416 -6.72 5.01 -3.97
C TRP A 416 -6.37 5.77 -2.70
N GLU A 417 -5.57 6.82 -2.87
CA GLU A 417 -5.37 7.85 -1.85
C GLU A 417 -6.23 9.08 -2.16
N THR A 418 -6.76 9.69 -1.11
CA THR A 418 -7.42 10.99 -1.14
C THR A 418 -6.74 11.89 -0.12
N TYR A 419 -6.27 13.06 -0.54
CA TYR A 419 -5.53 14.00 0.30
C TYR A 419 -6.01 15.43 0.06
N GLY A 420 -5.85 16.28 1.07
CA GLY A 420 -6.35 17.66 1.05
C GLY A 420 -5.24 18.69 1.23
N ASP A 421 -5.26 19.73 0.39
CA ASP A 421 -4.48 20.96 0.59
C ASP A 421 -5.41 22.18 0.77
N THR A 422 -5.51 23.05 -0.23
CA THR A 422 -6.59 24.01 -0.44
C THR A 422 -7.84 23.38 -1.06
N ALA A 423 -7.70 22.20 -1.68
CA ALA A 423 -8.77 21.39 -2.24
C ALA A 423 -8.51 19.90 -1.96
N TRP A 424 -9.55 19.07 -2.15
CA TRP A 424 -9.40 17.62 -2.10
C TRP A 424 -8.96 17.09 -3.45
N HIS A 425 -7.98 16.19 -3.43
CA HIS A 425 -7.43 15.50 -4.58
C HIS A 425 -7.52 14.00 -4.34
N SER A 426 -7.52 13.22 -5.41
CA SER A 426 -7.40 11.78 -5.32
C SER A 426 -6.50 11.23 -6.42
N ALA A 427 -5.68 10.25 -6.05
CA ALA A 427 -4.77 9.56 -6.95
C ALA A 427 -4.91 8.05 -6.77
N SER A 428 -4.89 7.33 -7.88
CA SER A 428 -4.78 5.88 -7.86
C SER A 428 -3.35 5.51 -7.46
N THR A 429 -3.19 4.51 -6.60
CA THR A 429 -1.87 3.94 -6.32
C THR A 429 -1.40 3.02 -7.45
N GLY A 430 -2.31 2.64 -8.36
CA GLY A 430 -2.08 1.64 -9.40
C GLY A 430 -2.10 0.20 -8.89
N LEU A 431 -2.27 -0.01 -7.58
CA LEU A 431 -2.32 -1.32 -6.95
C LEU A 431 -3.71 -1.93 -7.10
N THR A 432 -3.77 -3.06 -7.79
CA THR A 432 -4.97 -3.89 -7.83
C THR A 432 -5.14 -4.55 -6.47
N VAL A 433 -6.32 -4.39 -5.88
CA VAL A 433 -6.68 -4.94 -4.58
C VAL A 433 -8.06 -5.59 -4.64
N GLY A 434 -8.24 -6.68 -3.91
CA GLY A 434 -9.49 -7.37 -3.68
C GLY A 434 -10.52 -6.53 -2.89
N SER A 435 -11.67 -7.16 -2.58
CA SER A 435 -12.78 -6.49 -1.91
C SER A 435 -12.72 -6.53 -0.38
N GLY A 436 -11.63 -7.04 0.20
CA GLY A 436 -11.52 -7.20 1.65
C GLY A 436 -11.20 -5.89 2.40
N PRO A 437 -11.04 -5.99 3.72
CA PRO A 437 -10.77 -4.83 4.56
C PRO A 437 -9.38 -4.24 4.31
N ILE A 438 -9.29 -2.90 4.41
CA ILE A 438 -8.02 -2.16 4.44
C ILE A 438 -7.91 -1.40 5.76
N SER A 439 -6.68 -1.24 6.25
CA SER A 439 -6.41 -0.38 7.40
C SER A 439 -5.08 0.33 7.24
N ALA A 440 -5.13 1.67 7.28
CA ALA A 440 -4.01 2.56 7.05
C ALA A 440 -3.41 3.08 8.35
N VAL A 441 -2.10 3.31 8.35
CA VAL A 441 -1.35 3.80 9.51
C VAL A 441 -0.18 4.68 9.10
N ASN A 442 0.17 5.65 9.96
CA ASN A 442 1.32 6.51 9.78
C ASN A 442 2.56 5.82 10.38
N LYS A 443 3.62 5.66 9.58
CA LYS A 443 4.93 5.11 10.00
C LYS A 443 6.08 6.12 9.91
N GLY A 444 5.77 7.42 9.85
CA GLY A 444 6.73 8.53 9.81
C GLY A 444 7.24 8.90 8.41
N GLY A 445 6.73 8.26 7.36
CA GLY A 445 7.06 8.57 5.96
C GLY A 445 6.07 9.56 5.32
N ALA A 446 6.35 9.98 4.09
CA ALA A 446 5.44 10.86 3.34
C ALA A 446 4.14 10.16 2.90
N TRP A 447 4.17 8.82 2.78
CA TRP A 447 3.01 8.00 2.41
C TRP A 447 2.59 7.09 3.57
N PRO A 448 1.29 6.78 3.67
CA PRO A 448 0.81 5.85 4.68
C PRO A 448 1.20 4.43 4.31
N GLN A 449 1.30 3.59 5.34
CA GLN A 449 1.29 2.14 5.13
C GLN A 449 -0.14 1.64 5.27
N VAL A 450 -0.51 0.68 4.45
CA VAL A 450 -1.86 0.11 4.40
C VAL A 450 -1.75 -1.39 4.48
N MET A 451 -2.42 -1.98 5.46
CA MET A 451 -2.62 -3.42 5.48
C MET A 451 -3.89 -3.73 4.70
N VAL A 452 -3.79 -4.69 3.79
CA VAL A 452 -4.85 -5.09 2.87
C VAL A 452 -5.06 -6.59 3.02
N LEU A 453 -6.30 -7.02 3.20
CA LEU A 453 -6.65 -8.43 3.30
C LEU A 453 -7.48 -8.84 2.09
N GLU A 454 -7.07 -9.88 1.38
CA GLU A 454 -7.70 -10.29 0.10
C GLU A 454 -7.88 -11.79 -0.02
#